data_AF-A0A921UIS4-F1
#
_entry.id   AF-A0A921UIS4-F1
#
_cell.length_a   1.000
_cell.length_b   1.000
_cell.length_c   1.000
_cell.angle_alpha   90.00
_cell.angle_beta   90.00
_cell.angle_gamma   90.00
#
_symmetry.space_group_name_H-M   'P 1'
#
loop_
_entity.id
_entity.type
_entity.pdbx_description
1 polymer ?
#
loop_
_entity_poly.entity_id
_entity_poly.type
_entity_poly.pdbx_seq_one_letter_code
_entity_poly.pdbx_strand_id
1 'polypeptide(L)'
;MAWGGLFLSMGHPTQEQQKSCLAAAGGFNYDTALHGATRPKSVSTLTSGEAVGETSDKVLTERGFFVNRSRVLIGSGSDAFVHAKSALLSWRHLALRWANVEPDTPVKVGTRFCICYKELIPWVMLPLQIAYVTDGESDRSKMFAFGSGTLQGHLLAGEERFSVQVDEEERVWYEVVSFSKPAHVLATLCYPYVQLRQKHFARQSGRALLRHVATCSTKQEQ
;
A
#
# COMPACT_ATOMS: atom_id res chain seq x y z
N MET A 1 17.04 10.76 14.15
CA MET A 1 17.68 9.92 15.19
C MET A 1 16.82 8.69 15.40
N ALA A 2 17.42 7.51 15.58
CA ALA A 2 16.68 6.29 15.93
C ALA A 2 16.46 6.28 17.46
N TRP A 3 15.21 6.36 17.92
CA TRP A 3 14.87 6.30 19.35
C TRP A 3 14.00 5.08 19.59
N GLY A 4 14.49 4.11 20.40
CA GLY A 4 13.77 2.84 20.62
C GLY A 4 13.55 1.99 19.36
N GLY A 5 14.33 2.21 18.29
CA GLY A 5 14.13 1.53 16.99
C GLY A 5 13.20 2.26 16.02
N LEU A 6 12.70 3.46 16.37
CA LEU A 6 11.90 4.33 15.50
C LEU A 6 12.70 5.48 14.93
N PHE A 7 12.46 5.78 13.66
CA PHE A 7 13.13 6.87 12.95
C PHE A 7 12.26 8.13 12.98
N LEU A 8 12.67 9.11 13.79
CA LEU A 8 11.91 10.34 14.04
C LEU A 8 12.60 11.57 13.44
N SER A 9 11.79 12.54 13.00
CA SER A 9 12.24 13.87 12.55
C SER A 9 11.32 15.00 13.07
N MET A 10 11.90 16.13 13.48
CA MET A 10 11.13 17.29 13.96
C MET A 10 10.49 18.08 12.81
N GLY A 11 11.06 18.00 11.61
CA GLY A 11 10.54 18.55 10.37
C GLY A 11 10.14 17.44 9.39
N HIS A 12 9.64 17.82 8.22
CA HIS A 12 9.41 16.85 7.14
C HIS A 12 10.74 16.11 6.86
N PRO A 13 10.75 14.75 6.84
CA PRO A 13 12.00 14.01 6.74
C PRO A 13 12.76 14.29 5.44
N THR A 14 14.01 14.73 5.56
CA THR A 14 14.87 14.96 4.40
C THR A 14 15.24 13.64 3.70
N GLN A 15 15.64 13.71 2.44
CA GLN A 15 16.11 12.53 1.72
C GLN A 15 17.30 11.84 2.43
N GLU A 16 18.18 12.60 3.08
CA GLU A 16 19.29 12.04 3.87
C GLU A 16 18.79 11.26 5.09
N GLN A 17 17.80 11.80 5.81
CA GLN A 17 17.18 11.10 6.94
C GLN A 17 16.48 9.82 6.49
N GLN A 18 15.80 9.85 5.35
CA GLN A 18 15.17 8.67 4.76
C GLN A 18 16.22 7.63 4.35
N LYS A 19 17.32 8.03 3.71
CA LYS A 19 18.44 7.13 3.37
C LYS A 19 19.06 6.50 4.61
N SER A 20 19.27 7.28 5.67
CA SER A 20 19.77 6.78 6.95
C SER A 20 18.81 5.77 7.59
N CYS A 21 17.50 6.05 7.57
CA CYS A 21 16.46 5.12 8.00
C CYS A 21 16.55 3.78 7.25
N LEU A 22 16.64 3.83 5.92
CA LEU A 22 16.71 2.64 5.08
C LEU A 22 18.01 1.85 5.24
N ALA A 23 19.14 2.52 5.48
CA ALA A 23 20.43 1.87 5.73
C ALA A 23 20.45 1.14 7.09
N ALA A 24 19.75 1.68 8.09
CA ALA A 24 19.64 1.08 9.41
C ALA A 24 18.53 0.02 9.51
N ALA A 25 17.54 0.05 8.61
CA ALA A 25 16.50 -0.97 8.55
C ALA A 25 17.10 -2.33 8.14
N GLY A 26 16.66 -3.41 8.77
CA GLY A 26 17.04 -4.77 8.38
C GLY A 26 16.24 -5.28 7.17
N GLY A 27 16.06 -6.61 7.09
CA GLY A 27 15.12 -7.25 6.16
C GLY A 27 13.65 -7.13 6.58
N PHE A 28 12.81 -7.98 6.00
CA PHE A 28 11.39 -8.07 6.37
C PHE A 28 11.23 -8.50 7.84
N ASN A 29 10.28 -7.89 8.55
CA ASN A 29 10.02 -8.15 9.98
C ASN A 29 8.78 -9.01 10.24
N TYR A 30 8.30 -9.73 9.22
CA TYR A 30 7.19 -10.68 9.29
C TYR A 30 7.63 -12.04 8.74
N ASP A 31 6.78 -13.06 8.89
CA ASP A 31 7.12 -14.43 8.53
C ASP A 31 7.43 -14.57 7.03
N THR A 32 8.52 -15.24 6.70
CA THR A 32 8.98 -15.47 5.33
C THR A 32 7.95 -16.24 4.51
N ALA A 33 7.17 -17.13 5.15
CA ALA A 33 6.07 -17.85 4.52
C ALA A 33 4.92 -16.94 4.07
N LEU A 34 4.85 -15.71 4.59
CA LEU A 34 3.82 -14.72 4.22
C LEU A 34 4.30 -13.69 3.21
N HIS A 35 5.56 -13.75 2.75
CA HIS A 35 6.06 -12.84 1.72
C HIS A 35 5.27 -13.02 0.41
N GLY A 36 4.64 -11.96 -0.05
CA GLY A 36 3.76 -11.99 -1.22
C GLY A 36 2.39 -12.61 -0.95
N ALA A 37 1.99 -12.82 0.31
CA ALA A 37 0.66 -13.36 0.64
C ALA A 37 -0.49 -12.46 0.16
N THR A 38 -0.24 -11.17 -0.06
CA THR A 38 -1.23 -10.26 -0.65
C THR A 38 -1.30 -10.36 -2.18
N ARG A 39 -0.38 -11.08 -2.85
CA ARG A 39 -0.28 -11.12 -4.32
C ARG A 39 -1.60 -11.61 -4.94
N PRO A 40 -2.14 -10.91 -5.95
CA PRO A 40 -3.32 -11.40 -6.65
C PRO A 40 -3.02 -12.75 -7.31
N LYS A 41 -3.87 -13.75 -7.10
CA LYS A 41 -3.67 -15.12 -7.62
C LYS A 41 -4.03 -15.26 -9.11
N SER A 42 -4.94 -14.44 -9.63
CA SER A 42 -5.28 -14.36 -11.05
C SER A 42 -6.09 -13.09 -11.34
N VAL A 43 -6.05 -12.68 -12.61
CA VAL A 43 -6.86 -11.62 -13.21
C VAL A 43 -8.37 -11.96 -13.17
N SER A 44 -8.74 -13.25 -13.16
CA SER A 44 -10.15 -13.69 -13.18
C SER A 44 -10.78 -13.96 -11.80
N THR A 45 -10.00 -13.99 -10.72
CA THR A 45 -10.49 -14.53 -9.41
C THR A 45 -11.12 -13.48 -8.49
N LEU A 46 -11.26 -12.22 -8.92
CA LEU A 46 -11.84 -11.15 -8.10
C LEU A 46 -13.33 -10.88 -8.38
N THR A 47 -13.93 -11.57 -9.35
CA THR A 47 -15.39 -11.63 -9.54
C THR A 47 -16.06 -12.71 -8.68
N SER A 48 -15.27 -13.68 -8.18
CA SER A 48 -15.68 -14.74 -7.23
C SER A 48 -15.07 -14.54 -5.83
N GLY A 49 -14.59 -13.32 -5.54
CA GLY A 49 -13.55 -13.01 -4.55
C GLY A 49 -13.83 -13.26 -3.07
N GLU A 50 -15.02 -13.72 -2.68
CA GLU A 50 -15.39 -13.91 -1.28
C GLU A 50 -14.72 -15.17 -0.70
N ALA A 51 -14.95 -16.36 -1.26
CA ALA A 51 -14.51 -17.62 -0.63
C ALA A 51 -12.96 -17.81 -0.54
N VAL A 52 -12.21 -17.38 -1.56
CA VAL A 52 -10.73 -17.55 -1.58
C VAL A 52 -10.02 -16.46 -0.77
N GLY A 53 -10.58 -15.25 -0.74
CA GLY A 53 -10.12 -14.16 0.13
C GLY A 53 -10.37 -14.49 1.60
N GLU A 54 -11.57 -14.96 1.92
CA GLU A 54 -11.99 -15.33 3.28
C GLU A 54 -11.13 -16.42 3.91
N THR A 55 -10.80 -17.48 3.16
CA THR A 55 -9.95 -18.56 3.68
C THR A 55 -8.54 -18.07 3.99
N SER A 56 -7.98 -17.22 3.13
CA SER A 56 -6.66 -16.62 3.36
C SER A 56 -6.69 -15.63 4.53
N ASP A 57 -7.75 -14.85 4.65
CA ASP A 57 -7.92 -13.83 5.69
C ASP A 57 -8.15 -14.47 7.07
N LYS A 58 -8.89 -15.58 7.12
CA LYS A 58 -9.10 -16.37 8.33
C LYS A 58 -7.77 -16.90 8.85
N VAL A 59 -6.94 -17.49 8.00
CA VAL A 59 -5.60 -17.97 8.37
C VAL A 59 -4.72 -16.82 8.90
N LEU A 60 -4.77 -15.64 8.29
CA LEU A 60 -4.03 -14.47 8.78
C LEU A 60 -4.56 -13.99 10.14
N THR A 61 -5.87 -13.99 10.33
CA THR A 61 -6.52 -13.56 11.57
C THR A 61 -6.23 -14.52 12.73
N GLU A 62 -6.27 -15.83 12.49
CA GLU A 62 -5.89 -16.87 13.46
C GLU A 62 -4.43 -16.74 13.89
N ARG A 63 -3.57 -16.21 13.01
CA ARG A 63 -2.17 -15.88 13.31
C ARG A 63 -1.97 -14.53 13.99
N GLY A 64 -3.06 -13.85 14.36
CA GLY A 64 -3.06 -12.57 15.08
C GLY A 64 -2.81 -11.35 14.20
N PHE A 65 -2.94 -11.46 12.88
CA PHE A 65 -2.88 -10.30 11.99
C PHE A 65 -4.25 -9.64 11.89
N PHE A 66 -4.24 -8.31 11.88
CA PHE A 66 -5.37 -7.54 11.42
C PHE A 66 -5.36 -7.48 9.90
N VAL A 67 -6.45 -7.89 9.26
CA VAL A 67 -6.63 -7.80 7.81
C VAL A 67 -7.50 -6.60 7.46
N ASN A 68 -7.08 -5.82 6.47
CA ASN A 68 -7.78 -4.66 5.96
C ASN A 68 -7.96 -4.79 4.45
N ARG A 69 -9.20 -4.63 3.99
CA ARG A 69 -9.55 -4.62 2.56
C ARG A 69 -10.41 -3.41 2.26
N SER A 70 -10.08 -2.73 1.16
CA SER A 70 -10.85 -1.60 0.66
C SER A 70 -10.82 -1.63 -0.85
N ARG A 71 -11.99 -1.67 -1.48
CA ARG A 71 -12.14 -1.65 -2.94
C ARG A 71 -13.04 -0.49 -3.34
N VAL A 72 -12.62 0.26 -4.36
CA VAL A 72 -13.31 1.48 -4.83
C VAL A 72 -13.38 1.45 -6.36
N LEU A 73 -14.57 1.69 -6.91
CA LEU A 73 -14.74 1.93 -8.34
C LEU A 73 -14.19 3.31 -8.68
N ILE A 74 -13.21 3.39 -9.58
CA ILE A 74 -12.48 4.63 -9.88
C ILE A 74 -12.68 5.14 -11.31
N GLY A 75 -13.30 4.36 -12.19
CA GLY A 75 -13.59 4.76 -13.56
C GLY A 75 -14.03 3.58 -14.43
N SER A 76 -14.02 3.79 -15.74
CA SER A 76 -14.32 2.76 -16.73
C SER A 76 -13.39 2.87 -17.95
N GLY A 77 -13.08 1.74 -18.57
CA GLY A 77 -12.32 1.63 -19.81
C GLY A 77 -10.79 1.69 -19.63
N SER A 78 -10.10 1.46 -20.76
CA SER A 78 -8.63 1.39 -20.82
C SER A 78 -7.95 2.69 -20.38
N ASP A 79 -8.50 3.86 -20.70
CA ASP A 79 -7.89 5.15 -20.31
C ASP A 79 -7.89 5.37 -18.81
N ALA A 80 -9.01 5.04 -18.14
CA ALA A 80 -9.09 5.08 -16.69
C ALA A 80 -8.07 4.12 -16.04
N PHE A 81 -7.87 2.93 -16.63
CA PHE A 81 -6.85 1.99 -16.17
C PHE A 81 -5.43 2.55 -16.32
N VAL A 82 -5.10 3.14 -17.47
CA VAL A 82 -3.78 3.74 -17.73
C VAL A 82 -3.51 4.88 -16.73
N HIS A 83 -4.48 5.76 -16.52
CA HIS A 83 -4.37 6.84 -15.52
C HIS A 83 -4.21 6.30 -14.10
N ALA A 84 -4.98 5.27 -13.73
CA ALA A 84 -4.90 4.66 -12.42
C ALA A 84 -3.55 3.95 -12.18
N LYS A 85 -3.03 3.23 -13.17
CA LYS A 85 -1.70 2.59 -13.14
C LYS A 85 -0.60 3.64 -12.99
N SER A 86 -0.66 4.73 -13.78
CA SER A 86 0.27 5.86 -13.66
C SER A 86 0.23 6.50 -12.26
N ALA A 87 -0.96 6.63 -11.68
CA ALA A 87 -1.14 7.14 -10.33
C ALA A 87 -0.52 6.24 -9.24
N LEU A 88 -0.53 4.92 -9.45
CA LEU A 88 0.17 3.97 -8.58
C LEU A 88 1.69 4.08 -8.71
N LEU A 89 2.20 4.13 -9.95
CA LEU A 89 3.63 4.26 -10.24
C LEU A 89 4.24 5.58 -9.73
N SER A 90 3.43 6.64 -9.65
CA SER A 90 3.83 7.97 -9.17
C SER A 90 3.37 8.27 -7.74
N TRP A 91 3.01 7.24 -6.96
CA TRP A 91 2.66 7.34 -5.54
C TRP A 91 1.49 8.30 -5.19
N ARG A 92 0.61 8.62 -6.15
CA ARG A 92 -0.52 9.57 -5.94
C ARG A 92 -1.51 9.10 -4.89
N HIS A 93 -1.70 7.78 -4.77
CA HIS A 93 -2.52 7.14 -3.75
C HIS A 93 -1.98 7.39 -2.32
N LEU A 94 -0.66 7.56 -2.21
CA LEU A 94 0.06 7.89 -0.98
C LEU A 94 0.43 9.37 -0.89
N ALA A 95 0.02 10.25 -1.81
CA ALA A 95 0.32 11.68 -1.77
C ALA A 95 -0.67 12.44 -0.87
N LEU A 96 -0.71 12.07 0.42
CA LEU A 96 -1.61 12.63 1.43
C LEU A 96 -0.89 13.71 2.24
N ARG A 97 -1.65 14.63 2.84
CA ARG A 97 -1.05 15.71 3.66
C ARG A 97 -0.27 15.21 4.89
N TRP A 98 -0.56 13.99 5.32
CA TRP A 98 -0.04 13.37 6.53
C TRP A 98 0.75 12.07 6.25
N ALA A 99 0.84 11.64 5.00
CA ALA A 99 1.63 10.48 4.59
C ALA A 99 2.12 10.71 3.17
N ASN A 100 3.40 10.47 2.91
CA ASN A 100 3.96 10.55 1.57
C ASN A 100 5.15 9.61 1.37
N VAL A 101 5.43 9.30 0.11
CA VAL A 101 6.65 8.63 -0.35
C VAL A 101 7.44 9.62 -1.19
N GLU A 102 8.76 9.47 -1.25
CA GLU A 102 9.62 10.26 -2.13
C GLU A 102 9.19 10.05 -3.60
N PRO A 103 8.84 11.11 -4.36
CA PRO A 103 8.23 10.98 -5.69
C PRO A 103 9.04 10.14 -6.69
N ASP A 104 10.38 10.20 -6.59
CA ASP A 104 11.29 9.50 -7.50
C ASP A 104 11.53 8.03 -7.12
N THR A 105 10.82 7.51 -6.11
CA THR A 105 10.94 6.11 -5.67
C THR A 105 10.40 5.17 -6.74
N PRO A 106 11.22 4.29 -7.34
CA PRO A 106 10.76 3.39 -8.39
C PRO A 106 9.94 2.23 -7.81
N VAL A 107 8.75 1.97 -8.37
CA VAL A 107 7.95 0.77 -8.06
C VAL A 107 8.57 -0.45 -8.77
N LYS A 108 9.60 -1.03 -8.16
CA LYS A 108 10.34 -2.20 -8.64
C LYS A 108 10.62 -3.15 -7.48
N VAL A 109 10.58 -4.46 -7.74
CA VAL A 109 10.91 -5.48 -6.73
C VAL A 109 12.27 -5.21 -6.12
N GLY A 110 12.34 -5.26 -4.79
CA GLY A 110 13.56 -4.99 -4.03
C GLY A 110 13.81 -3.50 -3.74
N THR A 111 13.05 -2.56 -4.33
CA THR A 111 13.16 -1.14 -3.96
C THR A 111 12.78 -0.97 -2.50
N ARG A 112 13.69 -0.39 -1.72
CA ARG A 112 13.47 0.00 -0.33
C ARG A 112 13.07 1.47 -0.29
N PHE A 113 12.06 1.81 0.51
CA PHE A 113 11.53 3.16 0.61
C PHE A 113 10.92 3.42 1.99
N CYS A 114 10.71 4.69 2.32
CA CYS A 114 10.06 5.10 3.55
C CYS A 114 8.72 5.73 3.25
N ILE A 115 7.70 5.37 4.03
CA ILE A 115 6.54 6.23 4.20
C ILE A 115 6.89 7.24 5.28
N CYS A 116 6.84 8.52 4.93
CA CYS A 116 6.95 9.63 5.88
C CYS A 116 5.56 9.96 6.39
N TYR A 117 5.30 9.69 7.66
CA TYR A 117 3.99 9.81 8.29
C TYR A 117 3.99 10.89 9.37
N LYS A 118 2.96 11.74 9.36
CA LYS A 118 2.72 12.80 10.34
C LYS A 118 1.28 12.79 10.82
N GLU A 119 1.04 12.15 11.94
CA GLU A 119 -0.20 12.38 12.69
C GLU A 119 -0.09 13.61 13.59
N LEU A 120 1.03 13.72 14.30
CA LEU A 120 1.39 14.81 15.20
C LEU A 120 2.88 15.14 15.01
N ILE A 121 3.50 15.82 15.96
CA ILE A 121 4.96 16.02 16.02
C ILE A 121 5.53 14.97 17.00
N PRO A 122 6.62 14.24 16.66
CA PRO A 122 7.46 14.33 15.45
C PRO A 122 6.93 13.51 14.25
N TRP A 123 7.52 13.75 13.07
CA TRP A 123 7.37 12.88 11.89
C TRP A 123 7.98 11.51 12.16
N VAL A 124 7.34 10.48 11.62
CA VAL A 124 7.79 9.08 11.70
C VAL A 124 8.14 8.60 10.29
N MET A 125 9.33 8.01 10.13
CA MET A 125 9.70 7.29 8.92
C MET A 125 9.47 5.79 9.14
N LEU A 126 8.73 5.18 8.23
CA LEU A 126 8.35 3.78 8.28
C LEU A 126 9.01 3.05 7.10
N PRO A 127 10.02 2.20 7.32
CA PRO A 127 10.76 1.55 6.24
C PRO A 127 10.02 0.33 5.68
N LEU A 128 9.90 0.28 4.35
CA LEU A 128 9.29 -0.81 3.59
C LEU A 128 10.19 -1.24 2.43
N GLN A 129 9.87 -2.39 1.86
CA GLN A 129 10.46 -2.86 0.61
C GLN A 129 9.37 -3.42 -0.30
N ILE A 130 9.44 -3.11 -1.60
CA ILE A 130 8.59 -3.70 -2.62
C ILE A 130 8.91 -5.20 -2.70
N ALA A 131 7.98 -6.03 -2.24
CA ALA A 131 8.12 -7.49 -2.20
C ALA A 131 7.82 -8.13 -3.58
N TYR A 132 6.87 -7.54 -4.32
CA TYR A 132 6.53 -8.00 -5.67
C TYR A 132 5.86 -6.89 -6.48
N VAL A 133 5.92 -7.06 -7.81
CA VAL A 133 5.15 -6.29 -8.79
C VAL A 133 4.48 -7.31 -9.71
N THR A 134 3.25 -7.04 -10.08
CA THR A 134 2.44 -7.84 -11.00
C THR A 134 1.87 -6.88 -12.03
N ASP A 135 2.20 -7.13 -13.29
CA ASP A 135 1.70 -6.36 -14.42
C ASP A 135 1.24 -7.40 -15.45
N GLY A 136 -0.07 -7.52 -15.61
CA GLY A 136 -0.69 -8.58 -16.39
C GLY A 136 -1.76 -8.03 -17.29
N GLU A 137 -1.71 -8.42 -18.56
CA GLU A 137 -2.71 -8.12 -19.57
C GLU A 137 -3.14 -9.42 -20.22
N SER A 138 -4.45 -9.58 -20.38
CA SER A 138 -5.10 -10.67 -21.10
C SER A 138 -6.15 -10.08 -22.03
N ASP A 139 -6.63 -10.86 -23.01
CA ASP A 139 -7.64 -10.42 -23.98
C ASP A 139 -8.90 -9.78 -23.37
N ARG A 140 -9.21 -10.07 -22.10
CA ARG A 140 -10.44 -9.61 -21.44
C ARG A 140 -10.23 -8.84 -20.13
N SER A 141 -8.99 -8.68 -19.65
CA SER A 141 -8.76 -7.96 -18.40
C SER A 141 -7.31 -7.56 -18.24
N LYS A 142 -7.11 -6.36 -17.66
CA LYS A 142 -5.82 -5.74 -17.35
C LYS A 142 -5.71 -5.55 -15.85
N MET A 143 -4.54 -5.82 -15.30
CA MET A 143 -4.25 -5.64 -13.88
C MET A 143 -2.82 -5.16 -13.66
N PHE A 144 -2.69 -4.20 -12.76
CA PHE A 144 -1.40 -3.82 -12.20
C PHE A 144 -1.49 -3.86 -10.67
N ALA A 145 -0.51 -4.46 -10.02
CA ALA A 145 -0.42 -4.51 -8.57
C ALA A 145 1.03 -4.49 -8.11
N PHE A 146 1.26 -3.94 -6.92
CA PHE A 146 2.51 -4.16 -6.20
C PHE A 146 2.22 -4.32 -4.72
N GLY A 147 3.03 -5.14 -4.05
CA GLY A 147 2.99 -5.35 -2.61
C GLY A 147 4.27 -4.86 -1.95
N SER A 148 4.12 -4.20 -0.81
CA SER A 148 5.22 -3.70 0.02
C SER A 148 5.18 -4.39 1.37
N GLY A 149 6.29 -5.00 1.75
CA GLY A 149 6.48 -5.59 3.07
C GLY A 149 7.17 -4.63 4.03
N THR A 150 6.80 -4.68 5.30
CA THR A 150 7.43 -3.87 6.35
C THR A 150 8.84 -4.40 6.70
N LEU A 151 9.78 -3.50 6.95
CA LEU A 151 11.15 -3.84 7.36
C LEU A 151 11.35 -3.68 8.87
N GLN A 152 12.47 -4.21 9.42
CA GLN A 152 12.85 -3.86 10.80
C GLN A 152 12.99 -2.33 10.96
N GLY A 153 12.46 -1.80 12.06
CA GLY A 153 12.30 -0.37 12.29
C GLY A 153 10.92 0.20 11.93
N HIS A 154 10.05 -0.61 11.31
CA HIS A 154 8.64 -0.27 11.12
C HIS A 154 7.83 -0.52 12.41
N LEU A 155 6.81 0.31 12.66
CA LEU A 155 5.88 0.14 13.79
C LEU A 155 5.05 -1.16 13.75
N LEU A 156 4.97 -1.78 12.58
CA LEU A 156 4.09 -2.89 12.23
C LEU A 156 4.90 -3.96 11.50
N ALA A 157 4.42 -5.19 11.57
CA ALA A 157 4.90 -6.33 10.82
C ALA A 157 3.78 -6.82 9.90
N GLY A 158 4.01 -6.82 8.59
CA GLY A 158 3.05 -7.27 7.60
C GLY A 158 3.32 -6.79 6.18
N GLU A 159 2.30 -6.86 5.33
CA GLU A 159 2.39 -6.52 3.91
C GLU A 159 1.15 -5.76 3.46
N GLU A 160 1.33 -4.81 2.54
CA GLU A 160 0.27 -4.01 1.94
C GLU A 160 0.39 -4.02 0.42
N ARG A 161 -0.71 -4.34 -0.26
CA ARG A 161 -0.87 -4.32 -1.71
C ARG A 161 -1.74 -3.14 -2.13
N PHE A 162 -1.30 -2.52 -3.21
CA PHE A 162 -2.12 -1.63 -4.03
C PHE A 162 -2.31 -2.23 -5.42
N SER A 163 -3.55 -2.29 -5.89
CA SER A 163 -3.84 -2.83 -7.22
C SER A 163 -4.92 -2.04 -7.95
N VAL A 164 -4.79 -2.00 -9.28
CA VAL A 164 -5.81 -1.53 -10.21
C VAL A 164 -6.15 -2.65 -11.18
N GLN A 165 -7.43 -2.85 -11.42
CA GLN A 165 -7.93 -3.93 -12.27
C GLN A 165 -9.12 -3.47 -13.08
N VAL A 166 -9.19 -3.94 -14.33
CA VAL A 166 -10.38 -3.83 -15.20
C VAL A 166 -11.18 -5.13 -15.09
N ASP A 167 -12.47 -5.05 -14.77
CA ASP A 167 -13.37 -6.21 -14.81
C ASP A 167 -14.00 -6.41 -16.20
N GLU A 168 -14.83 -7.46 -16.34
CA GLU A 168 -15.44 -7.85 -17.61
C GLU A 168 -16.45 -6.80 -18.15
N GLU A 169 -16.95 -5.91 -17.28
CA GLU A 169 -17.82 -4.79 -17.66
C GLU A 169 -17.05 -3.49 -17.90
N GLU A 170 -15.73 -3.58 -18.17
CA GLU A 170 -14.85 -2.43 -18.36
C GLU A 170 -14.81 -1.48 -17.15
N ARG A 171 -15.16 -1.94 -15.94
CA ARG A 171 -15.08 -1.10 -14.74
C ARG A 171 -13.69 -1.20 -14.14
N VAL A 172 -13.12 -0.04 -13.80
CA VAL A 172 -11.78 0.05 -13.22
C VAL A 172 -11.89 0.15 -11.71
N TRP A 173 -11.36 -0.85 -11.02
CA TRP A 173 -11.34 -0.95 -9.58
C TRP A 173 -9.96 -0.68 -9.02
N TYR A 174 -9.89 0.14 -7.98
CA TYR A 174 -8.73 0.25 -7.12
C TYR A 174 -8.95 -0.56 -5.85
N GLU A 175 -7.95 -1.31 -5.43
CA GLU A 175 -8.01 -2.12 -4.22
C GLU A 175 -6.75 -1.94 -3.35
N VAL A 176 -6.98 -1.83 -2.05
CA VAL A 176 -5.97 -1.89 -0.99
C VAL A 176 -6.24 -3.15 -0.18
N VAL A 177 -5.22 -4.01 -0.06
CA VAL A 177 -5.27 -5.17 0.83
C VAL A 177 -4.03 -5.17 1.69
N SER A 178 -4.20 -5.20 3.00
CA SER A 178 -3.10 -5.32 3.93
C SER A 178 -3.39 -6.29 5.05
N PHE A 179 -2.33 -6.91 5.57
CA PHE A 179 -2.36 -7.58 6.86
C PHE A 179 -1.23 -7.04 7.72
N SER A 180 -1.49 -6.81 9.01
CA SER A 180 -0.46 -6.30 9.90
C SER A 180 -0.71 -6.63 11.37
N LYS A 181 0.37 -6.73 12.13
CA LYS A 181 0.35 -6.80 13.61
C LYS A 181 1.39 -5.86 14.20
N PRO A 182 1.27 -5.46 15.48
CA PRO A 182 2.25 -4.62 16.14
C PRO A 182 3.65 -5.23 16.10
N ALA A 183 4.65 -4.42 15.73
CA ALA A 183 6.08 -4.79 15.80
C ALA A 183 6.86 -3.90 16.78
N HIS A 184 6.18 -2.95 17.43
CA HIS A 184 6.75 -1.99 18.35
C HIS A 184 5.80 -1.73 19.53
N VAL A 185 6.34 -1.39 20.71
CA VAL A 185 5.55 -1.14 21.93
C VAL A 185 4.49 -0.06 21.72
N LEU A 186 4.85 1.05 21.05
CA LEU A 186 3.89 2.11 20.71
C LEU A 186 2.71 1.61 19.86
N ALA A 187 2.98 0.75 18.87
CA ALA A 187 1.92 0.16 18.04
C ALA A 187 1.05 -0.82 18.84
N THR A 188 1.63 -1.48 19.84
CA THR A 188 0.91 -2.40 20.73
C THR A 188 -0.04 -1.64 21.65
N LEU A 189 0.44 -0.57 22.28
CA LEU A 189 -0.36 0.29 23.18
C LEU A 189 -1.51 0.99 22.44
N CYS A 190 -1.28 1.39 21.19
CA CYS A 190 -2.24 2.14 20.38
C CYS A 190 -2.90 1.28 19.28
N TYR A 191 -2.90 -0.05 19.40
CA TYR A 191 -3.26 -0.91 18.27
C TYR A 191 -4.67 -0.67 17.68
N PRO A 192 -5.74 -0.49 18.49
CA PRO A 192 -7.06 -0.16 17.94
C PRO A 192 -7.06 1.13 17.13
N TYR A 193 -6.30 2.13 17.57
CA TYR A 193 -6.11 3.38 16.82
C TYR A 193 -5.35 3.13 15.51
N VAL A 194 -4.29 2.31 15.53
CA VAL A 194 -3.54 1.96 14.33
C VAL A 194 -4.43 1.22 13.31
N GLN A 195 -5.31 0.33 13.75
CA GLN A 195 -6.29 -0.33 12.87
C GLN A 195 -7.27 0.67 12.25
N LEU A 196 -7.76 1.63 13.04
CA LEU A 196 -8.60 2.72 12.54
C LEU A 196 -7.86 3.56 11.49
N ARG A 197 -6.58 3.87 11.72
CA ARG A 197 -5.75 4.62 10.77
C ARG A 197 -5.46 3.87 9.48
N GLN A 198 -5.26 2.56 9.52
CA GLN A 198 -5.13 1.74 8.30
C GLN A 198 -6.42 1.76 7.46
N LYS A 199 -7.60 1.65 8.10
CA LYS A 199 -8.89 1.81 7.41
C LYS A 199 -9.08 3.22 6.84
N HIS A 200 -8.69 4.24 7.61
CA HIS A 200 -8.75 5.64 7.17
C HIS A 200 -7.84 5.89 5.96
N PHE A 201 -6.61 5.37 6.01
CA PHE A 201 -5.66 5.43 4.92
C PHE A 201 -6.25 4.83 3.64
N ALA A 202 -6.75 3.60 3.70
CA ALA A 202 -7.29 2.90 2.53
C ALA A 202 -8.43 3.68 1.85
N ARG A 203 -9.31 4.31 2.65
CA ARG A 203 -10.37 5.19 2.15
C ARG A 203 -9.83 6.45 1.49
N GLN A 204 -8.85 7.13 2.11
CA GLN A 204 -8.28 8.35 1.55
C GLN A 204 -7.45 8.10 0.29
N SER A 205 -6.71 6.99 0.28
CA SER A 205 -5.96 6.49 -0.86
C SER A 205 -6.89 6.26 -2.06
N GLY A 206 -8.01 5.57 -1.85
CA GLY A 206 -9.01 5.35 -2.90
C GLY A 206 -9.64 6.65 -3.42
N ARG A 207 -9.94 7.61 -2.52
CA ARG A 207 -10.42 8.94 -2.92
C ARG A 207 -9.37 9.73 -3.71
N ALA A 208 -8.09 9.58 -3.40
CA ALA A 208 -7.01 10.22 -4.14
C ALA A 208 -6.94 9.69 -5.58
N LEU A 209 -7.04 8.38 -5.77
CA LEU A 209 -7.06 7.77 -7.10
C LEU A 209 -8.31 8.12 -7.90
N LEU A 210 -9.49 8.05 -7.27
CA LEU A 210 -10.75 8.45 -7.90
C LEU A 210 -10.68 9.89 -8.44
N ARG A 211 -10.19 10.83 -7.63
CA ARG A 211 -10.03 12.23 -8.05
C ARG A 211 -9.03 12.37 -9.20
N HIS A 212 -7.92 11.63 -9.14
CA HIS A 212 -6.89 11.69 -10.18
C HIS A 212 -7.44 11.23 -11.53
N VAL A 213 -8.09 10.06 -11.55
CA VAL A 213 -8.70 9.50 -12.77
C VAL A 213 -9.77 10.45 -13.32
N ALA A 214 -10.68 10.94 -12.48
CA ALA A 214 -11.71 11.89 -12.90
C ALA A 214 -11.12 13.17 -13.52
N THR A 215 -10.04 13.72 -12.95
CA THR A 215 -9.37 14.92 -13.47
C THR A 215 -8.70 14.68 -14.83
N CYS A 216 -8.13 13.49 -15.04
CA CYS A 216 -7.49 13.14 -16.30
C CYS A 216 -8.52 12.92 -17.41
N SER A 217 -9.66 12.29 -17.11
CA SER A 217 -10.75 12.12 -18.07
C SER A 217 -11.31 13.47 -18.54
N THR A 218 -11.54 14.44 -17.64
CA THR A 218 -12.04 15.77 -18.02
C THR A 218 -11.08 16.58 -18.90
N LYS A 219 -9.77 16.28 -18.86
CA LYS A 219 -8.75 16.93 -19.70
C LYS A 219 -8.65 16.33 -21.11
N GLN A 220 -9.22 15.15 -21.34
CA GLN A 220 -9.26 14.52 -22.66
C GLN A 220 -10.49 14.93 -23.47
N GLU A 221 -11.53 15.43 -22.81
CA GLU A 221 -12.77 15.92 -23.45
C GLU A 221 -12.70 17.40 -23.89
N GLN A 222 -11.61 18.11 -23.56
CA GLN A 222 -11.34 19.50 -23.95
C GLN A 222 -10.22 19.56 -24.98
#